data_AF-A0A439P0L2-F1
#
_entry.id   AF-A0A439P0L2-F1
#
_cell.length_a   1.000
_cell.length_b   1.000
_cell.length_c   1.000
_cell.angle_alpha   90.00
_cell.angle_beta   90.00
_cell.angle_gamma   90.00
#
_symmetry.space_group_name_H-M   'P 1'
#
loop_
_entity.id
_entity.type
_entity.pdbx_description
1 polymer ?
#
loop_
_entity_poly.entity_id
_entity_poly.type
_entity_poly.pdbx_seq_one_letter_code
_entity_poly.pdbx_strand_id
1 'polypeptide(L)'
;MALSIYLATKKKLISHGVKNTPDGNLTLTDKGLFLRFVRLERAQRSKSFEAVQEAVQAIESYTESIGKRYLALFAYMYIYFSDGTPKLTRPDEILKDGVVRKTKEYGRAVTDEEIVISAWAALKFDRYRDGFFRALYSHRPNPTSA
;
A
#
# COMPACT_ATOMS: atom_id res chain seq x y z
N MET A 1 9.84 23.31 -2.81
CA MET A 1 10.31 22.74 -1.53
C MET A 1 9.95 21.27 -1.48
N ALA A 2 10.92 20.38 -1.25
CA ALA A 2 10.61 18.97 -1.04
C ALA A 2 9.82 18.81 0.27
N LEU A 3 8.67 18.12 0.22
CA LEU A 3 7.93 17.76 1.42
C LEU A 3 8.83 16.93 2.35
N SER A 4 8.83 17.24 3.64
CA SER A 4 9.49 16.38 4.63
C SER A 4 8.93 14.96 4.52
N ILE A 5 9.78 13.95 4.67
CA ILE A 5 9.36 12.56 4.48
C ILE A 5 8.17 12.20 5.40
N TYR A 6 8.16 12.71 6.62
CA TYR A 6 7.06 12.56 7.56
C TYR A 6 5.75 13.14 7.02
N LEU A 7 5.79 14.35 6.44
CA LEU A 7 4.61 14.98 5.88
C LEU A 7 4.12 14.28 4.62
N ALA A 8 5.05 13.81 3.76
CA ALA A 8 4.72 12.99 2.60
C ALA A 8 4.04 11.68 3.02
N THR A 9 4.62 10.94 3.98
CA THR A 9 4.03 9.71 4.53
C THR A 9 2.64 9.95 5.11
N LYS A 10 2.49 10.99 5.94
CA LYS A 10 1.19 11.34 6.54
C LYS A 10 0.14 11.65 5.48
N LYS A 11 0.47 12.47 4.47
CA LYS A 11 -0.47 12.82 3.39
C LYS A 11 -0.88 11.58 2.59
N LYS A 12 0.08 10.72 2.26
CA LYS A 12 -0.18 9.49 1.49
C LYS A 12 -1.05 8.51 2.26
N LEU A 13 -0.77 8.28 3.55
CA LEU A 13 -1.63 7.48 4.43
C LEU A 13 -3.06 8.03 4.46
N ILE A 14 -3.24 9.35 4.62
CA ILE A 14 -4.56 9.99 4.60
C ILE A 14 -5.28 9.75 3.27
N SER A 15 -4.58 9.86 2.13
CA SER A 15 -5.19 9.58 0.81
C SER A 15 -5.61 8.12 0.64
N HIS A 16 -5.05 7.19 1.41
CA HIS A 16 -5.45 5.78 1.45
C HIS A 16 -6.53 5.49 2.51
N GLY A 17 -7.12 6.52 3.09
CA GLY A 17 -8.32 6.37 3.93
C GLY A 17 -8.04 5.91 5.36
N VAL A 18 -6.81 6.04 5.87
CA VAL A 18 -6.51 5.66 7.27
C VAL A 18 -7.38 6.40 8.29
N LYS A 19 -7.90 7.58 7.95
CA LYS A 19 -8.82 8.34 8.83
C LYS A 19 -10.28 7.88 8.77
N ASN A 20 -10.61 6.95 7.88
CA ASN A 20 -12.00 6.53 7.66
C ASN A 20 -12.51 5.59 8.77
N THR A 21 -11.61 5.02 9.58
CA THR A 21 -11.93 4.11 10.68
C THR A 21 -11.11 4.45 11.92
N PRO A 22 -11.63 4.18 13.14
CA PRO A 22 -10.90 4.41 14.39
C PRO A 22 -9.55 3.70 14.43
N ASP A 23 -9.54 2.42 14.02
CA ASP A 23 -8.31 1.63 14.00
C ASP A 23 -7.34 2.07 12.90
N GLY A 24 -7.85 2.50 11.74
CA GLY A 24 -7.01 3.07 10.70
C GLY A 24 -6.24 4.29 11.22
N ASN A 25 -6.87 5.12 12.06
CA ASN A 25 -6.24 6.32 12.59
C ASN A 25 -5.01 6.01 13.48
N LEU A 26 -4.92 4.79 14.02
CA LEU A 26 -3.73 4.32 14.74
C LEU A 26 -2.46 4.35 13.87
N THR A 27 -2.58 4.19 12.55
CA THR A 27 -1.44 4.34 11.62
C THR A 27 -0.83 5.75 11.65
N LEU A 28 -1.57 6.75 12.12
CA LEU A 28 -1.12 8.14 12.27
C LEU A 28 -0.79 8.50 13.73
N THR A 29 -1.55 7.99 14.69
CA THR A 29 -1.43 8.38 16.10
C THR A 29 -0.46 7.51 16.89
N ASP A 30 -0.32 6.24 16.52
CA ASP A 30 0.71 5.38 17.09
C ASP A 30 2.07 5.72 16.49
N LYS A 31 2.98 6.24 17.33
CA LYS A 31 4.32 6.66 16.91
C LYS A 31 5.14 5.49 16.36
N GLY A 32 5.02 4.30 16.94
CA GLY A 32 5.78 3.11 16.54
C GLY A 32 5.36 2.60 15.17
N LEU A 33 4.06 2.60 14.89
CA LEU A 33 3.50 2.24 13.59
C LEU A 33 3.79 3.30 12.54
N PHE A 34 3.58 4.58 12.87
CA PHE A 34 3.83 5.68 11.93
C PHE A 34 5.30 5.73 11.47
N LEU A 35 6.25 5.54 12.40
CA LEU A 35 7.68 5.49 12.03
C LEU A 35 8.03 4.31 11.11
N ARG A 36 7.32 3.18 11.21
CA ARG A 36 7.50 2.06 10.27
C ARG A 36 7.00 2.41 8.87
N PHE A 37 5.89 3.14 8.75
CA PHE A 37 5.46 3.69 7.45
C PHE A 37 6.44 4.71 6.88
N VAL A 38 7.10 5.53 7.73
CA VAL A 38 8.18 6.42 7.28
C VAL A 38 9.37 5.62 6.76
N ARG A 39 9.72 4.49 7.39
CA ARG A 39 10.76 3.58 6.89
C ARG A 39 10.37 2.94 5.56
N LEU A 40 9.10 2.54 5.41
CA LEU A 40 8.57 2.04 4.15
C LEU A 40 8.68 3.09 3.04
N GLU A 41 8.32 4.36 3.31
CA GLU A 41 8.51 5.46 2.35
C GLU A 41 9.98 5.62 1.94
N ARG A 42 10.94 5.47 2.88
CA ARG A 42 12.37 5.50 2.54
C ARG A 42 12.76 4.34 1.63
N ALA A 43 12.30 3.13 1.95
CA ALA A 43 12.58 1.94 1.15
C ALA A 43 12.00 2.04 -0.28
N GLN A 44 10.80 2.61 -0.43
CA GLN A 44 10.25 2.88 -1.75
C GLN A 44 11.10 3.86 -2.55
N ARG A 45 11.58 4.95 -1.91
CA ARG A 45 12.43 5.94 -2.56
C ARG A 45 13.80 5.41 -2.96
N SER A 46 14.33 4.41 -2.25
CA SER A 46 15.57 3.73 -2.62
C SER A 46 15.38 2.67 -3.71
N LYS A 47 14.13 2.36 -4.09
CA LYS A 47 13.78 1.36 -5.11
C LYS A 47 14.34 -0.05 -4.84
N SER A 48 14.61 -0.38 -3.58
CA SER A 48 15.09 -1.71 -3.19
C SER A 48 13.90 -2.60 -2.82
N PHE A 49 13.70 -3.69 -3.56
CA PHE A 49 12.64 -4.65 -3.27
C PHE A 49 12.82 -5.29 -1.88
N GLU A 50 14.04 -5.69 -1.54
CA GLU A 50 14.40 -6.26 -0.24
C GLU A 50 14.06 -5.29 0.90
N ALA A 51 14.50 -4.03 0.81
CA ALA A 51 14.20 -3.03 1.83
C ALA A 51 12.70 -2.77 1.98
N VAL A 52 11.93 -2.84 0.89
CA VAL A 52 10.47 -2.73 0.93
C VAL A 52 9.85 -3.93 1.63
N GLN A 53 10.31 -5.15 1.34
CA GLN A 53 9.82 -6.36 1.99
C GLN A 53 10.11 -6.34 3.49
N GLU A 54 11.33 -5.99 3.90
CA GLU A 54 11.70 -5.84 5.32
C GLU A 54 10.83 -4.79 6.02
N ALA A 55 10.61 -3.63 5.39
CA ALA A 55 9.77 -2.58 5.96
C ALA A 55 8.32 -3.03 6.14
N VAL A 56 7.77 -3.77 5.17
CA VAL A 56 6.42 -4.33 5.28
C VAL A 56 6.35 -5.41 6.36
N GLN A 57 7.33 -6.31 6.43
CA GLN A 57 7.37 -7.34 7.47
C GLN A 57 7.42 -6.71 8.87
N ALA A 58 8.19 -5.63 9.04
CA ALA A 58 8.24 -4.89 10.30
C ALA A 58 6.88 -4.25 10.67
N ILE A 59 6.05 -3.86 9.69
CA ILE A 59 4.67 -3.40 9.90
C ILE A 59 3.78 -4.58 10.24
N GLU A 60 3.81 -5.67 9.47
CA GLU A 60 3.03 -6.88 9.71
C GLU A 60 3.22 -7.38 11.14
N SER A 61 4.47 -7.61 11.54
CA SER A 61 4.82 -8.10 12.88
C SER A 61 4.38 -7.12 13.99
N TYR A 62 4.48 -5.81 13.76
CA TYR A 62 4.01 -4.83 14.73
C TYR A 62 2.48 -4.86 14.86
N THR A 63 1.77 -4.85 13.73
CA THR A 63 0.29 -4.89 13.72
C THR A 63 -0.25 -6.18 14.32
N GLU A 64 0.45 -7.31 14.14
CA GLU A 64 0.16 -8.57 14.80
C GLU A 64 0.40 -8.49 16.31
N SER A 65 1.52 -7.89 16.76
CA SER A 65 1.82 -7.75 18.19
C SER A 65 0.81 -6.91 18.98
N ILE A 66 0.11 -5.99 18.32
CA ILE A 66 -0.97 -5.18 18.92
C ILE A 66 -2.36 -5.78 18.69
N GLY A 67 -2.46 -7.00 18.16
CA GLY A 67 -3.72 -7.69 17.89
C GLY A 67 -4.55 -7.11 16.72
N LYS A 68 -3.96 -6.22 15.92
CA LYS A 68 -4.64 -5.50 14.83
C LYS A 68 -4.02 -5.81 13.47
N ARG A 69 -3.80 -7.10 13.18
CA ARG A 69 -3.13 -7.59 11.96
C ARG A 69 -3.71 -7.01 10.66
N TYR A 70 -5.01 -6.70 10.64
CA TYR A 70 -5.69 -6.10 9.49
C TYR A 70 -5.15 -4.71 9.11
N LEU A 71 -4.47 -4.00 10.02
CA LEU A 71 -3.82 -2.72 9.72
C LEU A 71 -2.64 -2.85 8.75
N ALA A 72 -2.08 -4.05 8.58
CA ALA A 72 -1.08 -4.32 7.55
C ALA A 72 -1.62 -4.06 6.12
N LEU A 73 -2.95 -4.06 5.93
CA LEU A 73 -3.58 -3.71 4.66
C LEU A 73 -3.11 -2.34 4.15
N PHE A 74 -2.95 -1.38 5.06
CA PHE A 74 -2.50 -0.04 4.71
C PHE A 74 -1.07 -0.03 4.16
N ALA A 75 -0.19 -0.95 4.56
CA ALA A 75 1.14 -1.07 3.97
C ALA A 75 1.07 -1.53 2.52
N TYR A 76 0.23 -2.52 2.22
CA TYR A 76 0.03 -2.97 0.84
C TYR A 76 -0.60 -1.87 -0.02
N MET A 77 -1.64 -1.18 0.48
CA MET A 77 -2.26 -0.04 -0.21
C MET A 77 -1.26 1.09 -0.45
N TYR A 78 -0.42 1.39 0.54
CA TYR A 78 0.62 2.43 0.46
C TYR A 78 1.58 2.18 -0.69
N ILE A 79 1.88 0.92 -0.99
CA ILE A 79 2.75 0.55 -2.10
C ILE A 79 1.97 0.45 -3.41
N TYR A 80 0.83 -0.23 -3.38
CA TYR A 80 0.01 -0.53 -4.55
C TYR A 80 -0.50 0.74 -5.24
N PHE A 81 -0.91 1.76 -4.50
CA PHE A 81 -1.34 3.04 -5.08
C PHE A 81 -0.14 4.00 -5.24
N SER A 82 0.91 3.53 -5.92
CA SER A 82 2.10 4.33 -6.28
C SER A 82 2.30 4.36 -7.79
N ASP A 83 3.27 5.14 -8.25
CA ASP A 83 3.59 5.31 -9.68
C ASP A 83 3.97 4.00 -10.39
N GLY A 84 4.42 2.98 -9.64
CA GLY A 84 4.76 1.67 -10.20
C GLY A 84 3.54 0.82 -10.56
N THR A 85 2.33 1.28 -10.24
CA THR A 85 1.08 0.68 -10.72
C THR A 85 0.65 1.37 -12.02
N PRO A 86 0.33 0.61 -13.08
CA PRO A 86 -0.11 1.19 -14.35
C PRO A 86 -1.34 2.07 -14.17
N LYS A 87 -1.33 3.23 -14.84
CA LYS A 87 -2.52 4.07 -15.00
C LYS A 87 -3.54 3.39 -15.92
N LEU A 88 -3.05 2.67 -16.93
CA LEU A 88 -3.87 1.92 -17.87
C LEU A 88 -3.17 0.61 -18.23
N THR A 89 -3.91 -0.49 -18.20
CA THR A 89 -3.49 -1.75 -18.83
C THR A 89 -4.33 -1.89 -20.09
N ARG A 90 -3.68 -1.91 -21.26
CA ARG A 90 -4.37 -2.10 -22.54
C ARG A 90 -4.81 -3.57 -22.69
N PRO A 91 -5.83 -3.86 -23.51
CA PRO A 91 -6.23 -5.22 -23.80
C PRO A 91 -5.04 -6.05 -24.31
N ASP A 92 -5.02 -7.32 -23.93
CA ASP A 92 -4.03 -8.27 -24.40
C ASP A 92 -4.15 -8.42 -25.93
N GLU A 93 -3.04 -8.23 -26.64
CA GLU A 93 -2.98 -8.40 -28.10
C GLU A 93 -2.40 -9.78 -28.39
N ILE A 94 -3.19 -10.65 -29.01
CA ILE A 94 -2.74 -11.97 -29.47
C ILE A 94 -2.09 -11.79 -30.84
N LEU A 95 -0.79 -12.05 -30.92
CA LEU A 95 0.00 -11.97 -32.13
C LEU A 95 -0.15 -13.26 -32.97
N LYS A 96 0.24 -13.19 -34.25
CA LYS A 96 0.02 -14.25 -35.25
C LYS A 96 0.72 -15.58 -34.91
N ASP A 97 1.71 -15.54 -34.04
CA ASP A 97 2.51 -16.67 -33.56
C ASP A 97 2.03 -17.24 -32.22
N GLY A 98 0.90 -16.74 -31.70
CA GLY A 98 0.38 -17.12 -30.38
C GLY A 98 1.03 -16.39 -29.20
N VAL A 99 1.95 -15.44 -29.46
CA VAL A 99 2.52 -14.59 -28.41
C VAL A 99 1.48 -13.59 -27.95
N VAL A 100 1.37 -13.39 -26.63
CA VAL A 100 0.49 -12.38 -26.04
C VAL A 100 1.31 -11.16 -25.67
N ARG A 101 1.00 -10.01 -26.30
CA ARG A 101 1.58 -8.72 -25.93
C ARG A 101 0.72 -8.07 -24.86
N LYS A 102 1.37 -7.71 -23.75
CA LYS A 102 0.77 -6.94 -22.66
C LYS A 102 1.34 -5.53 -22.64
N THR A 103 0.50 -4.52 -22.83
CA THR A 103 0.91 -3.11 -22.81
C THR A 103 0.38 -2.41 -21.59
N LYS A 104 1.28 -1.81 -20.80
CA LYS A 104 0.99 -1.04 -19.59
C LYS A 104 1.46 0.39 -19.76
N GLU A 105 0.60 1.35 -19.43
CA GLU A 105 0.93 2.77 -19.43
C GLU A 105 1.06 3.28 -18.01
N TYR A 106 2.16 3.98 -17.75
CA TYR A 106 2.47 4.56 -16.44
C TYR A 106 2.38 6.08 -16.51
N GLY A 107 2.11 6.71 -15.36
CA GLY A 107 2.05 8.18 -15.27
C GLY A 107 3.41 8.87 -15.48
N ARG A 108 4.50 8.12 -15.37
CA ARG A 108 5.89 8.54 -15.63
C ARG A 108 6.74 7.33 -16.02
N ALA A 109 8.00 7.57 -16.38
CA ALA A 109 8.99 6.50 -16.48
C ALA A 109 9.15 5.78 -15.13
N VAL A 110 9.12 4.45 -15.16
CA VAL A 110 9.24 3.56 -14.00
C VAL A 110 10.31 2.51 -14.30
N THR A 111 11.04 2.07 -13.27
CA THR A 111 12.02 0.98 -13.40
C THR A 111 11.36 -0.38 -13.21
N ASP A 112 12.03 -1.45 -13.64
CA ASP A 112 11.56 -2.82 -13.43
C ASP A 112 11.36 -3.14 -11.94
N GLU A 113 12.27 -2.71 -11.06
CA GLU A 113 12.08 -2.80 -9.61
C GLU A 113 10.79 -2.14 -9.12
N GLU A 114 10.44 -0.94 -9.61
CA GLU A 114 9.21 -0.24 -9.20
C GLU A 114 7.97 -1.04 -9.63
N ILE A 115 8.02 -1.67 -10.81
CA ILE A 115 6.97 -2.54 -11.33
C ILE A 115 6.85 -3.80 -10.46
N VAL A 116 7.96 -4.45 -10.13
CA VAL A 116 7.99 -5.67 -9.31
C VAL A 116 7.48 -5.39 -7.89
N ILE A 117 7.94 -4.30 -7.26
CA ILE A 117 7.46 -3.84 -5.96
C ILE A 117 5.93 -3.66 -5.98
N SER A 118 5.41 -2.99 -7.01
CA SER A 118 3.98 -2.69 -7.13
C SER A 118 3.14 -3.94 -7.40
N ALA A 119 3.62 -4.84 -8.27
CA ALA A 119 2.97 -6.11 -8.55
C ALA A 119 2.91 -7.01 -7.30
N TRP A 120 3.99 -7.07 -6.53
CA TRP A 120 4.02 -7.80 -5.26
C TRP A 120 3.02 -7.22 -4.25
N ALA A 121 2.96 -5.90 -4.11
CA ALA A 121 2.00 -5.25 -3.22
C ALA A 121 0.55 -5.47 -3.65
N ALA A 122 0.27 -5.47 -4.96
CA ALA A 122 -1.04 -5.81 -5.50
C ALA A 122 -1.48 -7.23 -5.09
N LEU A 123 -0.59 -8.21 -5.28
CA LEU A 123 -0.86 -9.60 -4.86
C LEU A 123 -1.13 -9.73 -3.36
N LYS A 124 -0.38 -9.00 -2.53
CA LYS A 124 -0.60 -8.96 -1.07
C LYS A 124 -1.93 -8.31 -0.72
N PHE A 125 -2.23 -7.17 -1.34
CA PHE A 125 -3.50 -6.47 -1.15
C PHE A 125 -4.68 -7.37 -1.53
N ASP A 126 -4.68 -7.95 -2.73
CA ASP A 126 -5.78 -8.80 -3.20
C ASP A 126 -5.98 -10.05 -2.34
N ARG A 127 -4.89 -10.63 -1.82
CA ARG A 127 -4.98 -11.79 -0.91
C ARG A 127 -5.72 -11.46 0.38
N TYR A 128 -5.53 -10.27 0.94
CA TYR A 128 -6.00 -9.94 2.29
C TYR A 128 -7.17 -8.95 2.32
N ARG A 129 -7.46 -8.24 1.22
CA ARG A 129 -8.40 -7.11 1.19
C ARG A 129 -9.76 -7.44 1.79
N ASP A 130 -10.37 -8.57 1.41
CA ASP A 130 -11.76 -8.86 1.79
C ASP A 130 -11.88 -9.11 3.31
N GLY A 131 -10.97 -9.92 3.86
CA GLY A 131 -10.94 -10.21 5.29
C GLY A 131 -10.51 -9.00 6.13
N PHE A 132 -9.50 -8.27 5.67
CA PHE A 132 -8.97 -7.13 6.43
C PHE A 132 -9.89 -5.92 6.37
N PHE A 133 -10.56 -5.65 5.25
CA PHE A 133 -11.60 -4.61 5.21
C PHE A 133 -12.78 -4.97 6.10
N ARG A 134 -13.22 -6.24 6.12
CA ARG A 134 -14.29 -6.66 7.03
C ARG A 134 -13.93 -6.37 8.50
N ALA A 135 -12.71 -6.72 8.92
CA ALA A 135 -12.22 -6.44 10.27
C ALA A 135 -12.01 -4.94 10.55
N LEU A 136 -11.55 -4.17 9.54
CA LEU A 136 -11.32 -2.74 9.69
C LEU A 136 -12.63 -1.95 9.85
N TYR A 137 -13.71 -2.39 9.21
CA TYR A 137 -15.02 -1.73 9.23
C TYR A 137 -16.02 -2.35 10.21
N SER A 138 -15.74 -3.50 10.83
CA SER A 138 -16.62 -4.11 11.83
C SER A 138 -16.79 -3.27 13.09
N HIS A 139 -15.88 -2.32 13.35
CA HIS A 139 -15.91 -1.42 14.51
C HIS A 139 -16.37 0.00 14.17
N ARG A 140 -17.00 0.20 13.01
CA ARG A 140 -17.55 1.52 12.65
C ARG A 140 -18.81 1.78 13.52
N PRO A 141 -18.88 2.89 14.28
CA PRO A 141 -20.11 3.24 14.97
C PRO A 141 -21.21 3.46 13.93
N ASN A 142 -22.41 2.93 14.21
CA ASN A 142 -23.57 3.10 13.34
C ASN A 142 -23.87 4.60 13.18
N PRO A 143 -24.10 5.11 11.95
CA PRO A 143 -24.44 6.51 11.74
C PRO A 143 -25.85 6.90 12.24
N THR A 144 -26.61 5.97 12.83
CA THR A 144 -27.99 6.16 13.30
C THR A 144 -28.14 6.33 14.81
N SER A 145 -27.06 6.55 15.56
CA SER A 145 -27.13 6.87 17.00
C SER A 145 -26.63 8.29 17.28
N ALA A 146 -27.31 9.29 16.73
CA ALA A 146 -27.21 10.70 17.09
C ALA A 146 -28.61 11.31 17.11
#